data_AF-B2IL56-F1
#
_entry.id   AF-B2IL56-F1
#
_cell.length_a   1.000
_cell.length_b   1.000
_cell.length_c   1.000
_cell.angle_alpha   90.00
_cell.angle_beta   90.00
_cell.angle_gamma   90.00
#
_symmetry.space_group_name_H-M   'P 1'
#
loop_
_entity.id
_entity.type
_entity.pdbx_description
1 polymer ?
#
loop_
_entity_poly.entity_id
_entity_poly.type
_entity_poly.pdbx_seq_one_letter_code
_entity_poly.pdbx_strand_id
1 'polypeptide(L)'
;MLFRIKALLLLQALFFSQTALAGSLCQTGLKGITLTAGTYDPPGILAPDSQLLKPIGQWPENLIEQGWHNLRKAPRPLVFTCRYKDGREETILLSEKVDACFLRAGLSFNCE
;
A
#
# COMPACT_ATOMS: atom_id res chain seq x y z
N MET A 1 24.24 -3.38 57.74
CA MET A 1 24.91 -3.10 56.45
C MET A 1 23.90 -3.28 55.33
N LEU A 2 23.38 -2.18 54.77
CA LEU A 2 22.46 -2.20 53.62
C LEU A 2 23.29 -2.20 52.34
N PHE A 3 23.19 -3.27 51.53
CA PHE A 3 23.63 -3.22 50.14
C PHE A 3 22.42 -3.05 49.22
N ARG A 4 22.34 -1.85 48.63
CA ARG A 4 21.40 -1.48 47.57
C ARG A 4 21.75 -2.25 46.30
N ILE A 5 20.87 -3.13 45.82
CA ILE A 5 20.98 -3.70 44.48
C ILE A 5 20.07 -2.86 43.58
N LYS A 6 20.68 -1.91 42.87
CA LYS A 6 20.04 -1.14 41.80
C LYS A 6 20.15 -1.92 40.48
N ALA A 7 18.99 -2.11 39.87
CA ALA A 7 18.72 -2.05 38.43
C ALA A 7 19.78 -2.60 37.47
N LEU A 8 19.49 -3.76 36.89
CA LEU A 8 19.99 -4.12 35.56
C LEU A 8 18.98 -5.04 34.85
N LEU A 9 17.88 -4.46 34.37
CA LEU A 9 17.02 -5.06 33.36
C LEU A 9 17.40 -4.43 32.02
N LEU A 10 18.45 -4.98 31.40
CA LEU A 10 18.94 -4.57 30.09
C LEU A 10 18.19 -5.33 28.99
N LEU A 11 17.50 -4.54 28.17
CA LEU A 11 17.21 -4.74 26.74
C LEU A 11 16.62 -6.09 26.33
N GLN A 12 15.29 -6.18 26.37
CA GLN A 12 14.57 -6.87 25.30
C GLN A 12 14.63 -5.96 24.07
N ALA A 13 15.64 -6.16 23.22
CA ALA A 13 15.60 -5.67 21.85
C ALA A 13 14.43 -6.35 21.16
N LEU A 14 13.30 -5.64 21.09
CA LEU A 14 12.14 -6.01 20.30
C LEU A 14 12.61 -6.30 18.89
N PHE A 15 12.59 -7.59 18.54
CA PHE A 15 12.55 -8.08 17.18
C PHE A 15 11.29 -7.52 16.52
N PHE A 16 11.34 -6.27 16.06
CA PHE A 16 10.42 -5.81 15.03
C PHE A 16 10.92 -6.37 13.72
N SER A 17 10.62 -7.65 13.51
CA SER A 17 10.58 -8.26 12.19
C SER A 17 9.77 -7.31 11.30
N GLN A 18 10.44 -6.62 10.38
CA GLN A 18 9.77 -5.87 9.33
C GLN A 18 9.08 -6.92 8.44
N THR A 19 7.87 -7.30 8.83
CA THR A 19 6.97 -8.05 7.96
C THR A 19 6.72 -7.16 6.76
N ALA A 20 7.37 -7.47 5.64
CA ALA A 20 6.89 -7.04 4.34
C ALA A 20 5.42 -7.44 4.30
N LEU A 21 4.54 -6.45 4.39
CA LEU A 21 3.09 -6.64 4.40
C LEU A 21 2.68 -7.07 2.99
N ALA A 22 2.95 -8.33 2.65
CA ALA A 22 2.35 -9.03 1.54
C ALA A 22 0.91 -9.45 1.90
N GLY A 23 0.17 -8.56 2.56
CA GLY A 23 -1.27 -8.72 2.73
C GLY A 23 -1.93 -8.28 1.43
N SER A 24 -2.89 -9.04 0.93
CA SER A 24 -3.69 -8.64 -0.23
C SER A 24 -4.41 -7.32 0.08
N LEU A 25 -3.87 -6.22 -0.42
CA LEU A 25 -4.32 -4.87 -0.07
C LEU A 25 -5.68 -4.53 -0.71
N CYS A 26 -6.06 -5.19 -1.80
CA CYS A 26 -7.42 -5.17 -2.33
C CYS A 26 -7.97 -6.61 -2.44
N GLN A 27 -9.23 -6.81 -2.06
CA GLN A 27 -9.90 -8.12 -2.09
C GLN A 27 -10.72 -8.35 -3.36
N THR A 28 -11.32 -9.53 -3.49
CA THR A 28 -12.28 -9.84 -4.55
C THR A 28 -13.47 -8.88 -4.55
N GLY A 29 -14.08 -8.67 -5.72
CA GLY A 29 -15.18 -7.71 -5.87
C GLY A 29 -14.75 -6.26 -6.13
N LEU A 30 -13.47 -6.03 -6.41
CA LEU A 30 -12.92 -4.73 -6.77
C LEU A 30 -13.55 -4.20 -8.08
N LYS A 31 -13.89 -2.90 -8.12
CA LYS A 31 -14.39 -2.15 -9.29
C LYS A 31 -13.48 -1.01 -9.72
N GLY A 32 -12.59 -0.54 -8.85
CA GLY A 32 -11.58 0.45 -9.19
C GLY A 32 -10.51 0.58 -8.12
N ILE A 33 -9.40 1.19 -8.49
CA ILE A 33 -8.32 1.58 -7.58
C ILE A 33 -7.93 3.03 -7.86
N THR A 34 -7.54 3.77 -6.84
CA THR A 34 -7.02 5.13 -6.99
C THR A 34 -5.90 5.36 -6.01
N LEU A 35 -4.83 5.98 -6.48
CA LEU A 35 -3.75 6.49 -5.65
C LEU A 35 -3.89 8.01 -5.54
N THR A 36 -4.12 8.52 -4.34
CA THR A 36 -4.15 9.95 -4.05
C THR A 36 -2.89 10.40 -3.33
N ALA A 37 -2.45 11.62 -3.64
CA ALA A 37 -1.24 12.25 -3.14
C ALA A 37 -1.56 13.62 -2.52
N GLY A 38 -0.93 13.86 -1.36
CA GLY A 38 -1.07 15.11 -0.63
C GLY A 38 -2.39 15.23 0.14
N THR A 39 -2.59 16.41 0.73
CA THR A 39 -3.79 16.79 1.49
C THR A 39 -4.50 17.99 0.86
N TYR A 40 -4.29 18.23 -0.43
CA TYR A 40 -4.89 19.34 -1.17
C TYR A 40 -6.39 19.10 -1.41
N ASP A 41 -7.12 20.15 -1.78
CA ASP A 41 -8.53 20.09 -2.18
C ASP A 41 -8.72 20.69 -3.60
N PRO A 42 -8.96 19.84 -4.63
CA PRO A 42 -9.03 18.38 -4.57
C PRO A 42 -7.64 17.74 -4.39
N PRO A 43 -7.55 16.52 -3.83
CA PRO A 43 -6.28 15.82 -3.69
C PRO A 43 -5.73 15.44 -5.07
N GLY A 44 -4.40 15.36 -5.17
CA GLY A 44 -3.75 14.95 -6.42
C GLY A 44 -4.01 13.47 -6.69
N ILE A 45 -4.49 13.12 -7.89
CA ILE A 45 -4.67 11.71 -8.29
C ILE A 45 -3.47 11.29 -9.14
N LEU A 46 -2.83 10.19 -8.75
CA LEU A 46 -1.74 9.57 -9.49
C LEU A 46 -2.27 8.41 -10.34
N ALA A 47 -2.22 8.58 -11.66
CA ALA A 47 -2.48 7.50 -12.60
C ALA A 47 -1.34 6.46 -12.55
N PRO A 48 -1.62 5.18 -12.86
CA PRO A 48 -0.56 4.20 -13.05
C PRO A 48 0.33 4.63 -14.22
N ASP A 49 1.64 4.53 -14.05
CA ASP A 49 2.63 4.84 -15.10
C ASP A 49 2.95 3.64 -15.98
N SER A 50 2.64 2.42 -15.50
CA SER A 50 2.66 1.20 -16.28
C SER A 50 1.31 0.49 -16.18
N GLN A 51 0.81 0.01 -17.32
CA GLN A 51 -0.43 -0.75 -17.37
C GLN A 51 -0.38 -1.78 -18.49
N LEU A 52 -0.55 -3.04 -18.10
CA LEU A 52 -0.65 -4.18 -19.00
C LEU A 52 -2.00 -4.88 -18.78
N LEU A 53 -2.79 -4.94 -19.85
CA LEU A 53 -4.11 -5.56 -19.87
C LEU A 53 -4.18 -6.65 -20.94
N LYS A 54 -4.99 -7.67 -20.69
CA LYS A 54 -5.46 -8.59 -21.72
C LYS A 54 -6.34 -7.82 -22.72
N PRO A 55 -6.34 -8.19 -24.01
CA PRO A 55 -7.15 -7.50 -25.03
C PRO A 55 -8.67 -7.63 -24.82
N ILE A 56 -9.10 -8.63 -24.06
CA ILE A 56 -10.50 -8.97 -23.82
C ILE A 56 -10.83 -8.91 -22.32
N GLY A 57 -12.11 -8.67 -22.02
CA GLY A 57 -12.62 -8.55 -20.65
C GLY A 57 -12.65 -7.11 -20.15
N GLN A 58 -13.22 -6.93 -18.96
CA GLN A 58 -13.27 -5.63 -18.28
C GLN A 58 -12.33 -5.64 -17.09
N TRP A 59 -11.87 -4.47 -16.65
CA TRP A 59 -11.13 -4.38 -15.40
C TRP A 59 -12.04 -4.82 -14.24
N PRO A 60 -11.55 -5.59 -13.25
CA PRO A 60 -10.17 -6.05 -13.09
C PRO A 60 -9.86 -7.41 -13.76
N GLU A 61 -10.82 -8.05 -14.45
CA GLU A 61 -10.65 -9.38 -15.05
C GLU A 61 -9.61 -9.42 -16.17
N ASN A 62 -9.48 -8.32 -16.91
CA ASN A 62 -8.46 -8.17 -17.95
C ASN A 62 -7.10 -7.68 -17.41
N LEU A 63 -6.96 -7.42 -16.11
CA LEU A 63 -5.73 -6.91 -15.54
C LEU A 63 -4.61 -7.97 -15.58
N ILE A 64 -3.46 -7.60 -16.15
CA ILE A 64 -2.21 -8.35 -15.99
C ILE A 64 -1.37 -7.66 -14.93
N GLU A 65 -1.11 -6.36 -15.10
CA GLU A 65 -0.37 -5.53 -14.14
C GLU A 65 -0.73 -4.04 -14.29
N GLN A 66 -0.75 -3.33 -13.17
CA GLN A 66 -0.76 -1.86 -13.09
C GLN A 66 0.32 -1.44 -12.08
N GLY A 67 1.16 -0.49 -12.44
CA GLY A 67 2.27 -0.03 -11.63
C GLY A 67 2.28 1.48 -11.41
N TRP A 68 2.80 1.88 -10.26
CA TRP A 68 3.12 3.25 -9.90
C TRP A 68 4.55 3.26 -9.36
N HIS A 69 5.44 4.01 -9.97
CA HIS A 69 6.86 4.11 -9.61
C HIS A 69 7.23 5.52 -9.15
N ASN A 70 8.44 5.66 -8.60
CA ASN A 70 8.99 6.93 -8.09
C ASN A 70 8.10 7.61 -7.04
N LEU A 71 7.33 6.83 -6.28
CA LEU A 71 6.36 7.32 -5.29
C LEU A 71 7.02 8.13 -4.16
N ARG A 72 8.32 7.94 -3.92
CA ARG A 72 9.06 8.79 -2.96
C ARG A 72 9.14 10.26 -3.37
N LYS A 73 8.96 10.57 -4.66
CA LYS A 73 8.96 11.95 -5.17
C LYS A 73 7.58 12.60 -5.15
N ALA A 74 6.52 11.83 -4.88
CA ALA A 74 5.17 12.34 -4.86
C ALA A 74 4.85 13.07 -3.54
N PRO A 75 3.96 14.08 -3.55
CA PRO A 75 3.48 14.72 -2.33
C PRO A 75 2.85 13.72 -1.36
N ARG A 76 3.21 13.81 -0.08
CA ARG A 76 2.68 12.96 0.99
C ARG A 76 1.48 13.61 1.69
N PRO A 77 0.55 12.82 2.27
CA PRO A 77 0.51 11.35 2.31
C PRO A 77 0.18 10.73 0.94
N LEU A 78 0.52 9.46 0.78
CA LEU A 78 0.03 8.64 -0.33
C LEU A 78 -1.00 7.66 0.19
N VAL A 79 -2.20 7.68 -0.40
CA VAL A 79 -3.31 6.81 0.01
C VAL A 79 -3.81 6.03 -1.19
N PHE A 80 -3.82 4.70 -1.08
CA PHE A 80 -4.49 3.82 -2.03
C PHE A 80 -5.92 3.58 -1.58
N THR A 81 -6.88 3.80 -2.46
CA THR A 81 -8.30 3.51 -2.24
C THR A 81 -8.74 2.38 -3.16
N CYS A 82 -9.02 1.22 -2.58
CA CYS A 82 -9.70 0.10 -3.22
C CYS A 82 -11.21 0.37 -3.19
N ARG A 83 -11.88 0.39 -4.35
CA ARG A 83 -13.34 0.55 -4.45
C ARG A 83 -13.98 -0.76 -4.88
N TYR A 84 -15.06 -1.16 -4.22
CA TYR A 84 -15.73 -2.43 -4.45
C TYR A 84 -17.08 -2.27 -5.15
N LYS A 85 -17.55 -3.34 -5.82
CA LYS A 85 -18.82 -3.39 -6.55
C LYS A 85 -20.03 -3.14 -5.65
N ASP A 86 -19.94 -3.54 -4.38
CA ASP A 86 -20.96 -3.32 -3.34
C ASP A 86 -20.98 -1.88 -2.78
N GLY A 87 -20.08 -1.01 -3.25
CA GLY A 87 -19.97 0.38 -2.82
C GLY A 87 -19.02 0.59 -1.63
N ARG A 88 -18.46 -0.47 -1.03
CA ARG A 88 -17.43 -0.30 0.01
C ARG A 88 -16.17 0.33 -0.57
N GLU A 89 -15.45 1.04 0.28
CA GLU A 89 -14.10 1.53 0.00
C GLU A 89 -13.17 1.13 1.14
N GLU A 90 -11.97 0.70 0.79
CA GLU A 90 -10.89 0.42 1.74
C GLU A 90 -9.70 1.29 1.37
N THR A 91 -9.19 2.03 2.36
CA THR A 91 -8.07 2.96 2.16
C THR A 91 -6.83 2.46 2.87
N ILE A 92 -5.68 2.54 2.20
CA ILE A 92 -4.38 2.20 2.76
C ILE A 92 -3.47 3.40 2.66
N LEU A 93 -2.94 3.82 3.81
CA LEU A 93 -1.85 4.78 3.86
C LEU A 93 -0.54 4.08 3.53
N LEU A 94 0.13 4.53 2.47
CA LEU A 94 1.45 4.02 2.13
C LEU A 94 2.52 4.63 3.04
N SER A 95 3.47 3.80 3.45
CA SER A 95 4.68 4.25 4.15
C SER A 95 5.46 5.26 3.30
N GLU A 96 6.15 6.19 3.97
CA GLU A 96 7.01 7.20 3.33
C GLU A 96 8.18 6.59 2.54
N LYS A 97 8.54 5.34 2.86
CA LYS A 97 9.65 4.62 2.22
C LYS A 97 9.26 3.98 0.88
N VAL A 98 7.97 3.73 0.67
CA VAL A 98 7.47 3.10 -0.56
C VAL A 98 7.80 3.97 -1.76
N ASP A 99 8.45 3.36 -2.74
CA ASP A 99 8.83 3.96 -4.02
C ASP A 99 8.06 3.37 -5.19
N ALA A 100 7.61 2.13 -5.08
CA ALA A 100 6.81 1.50 -6.11
C ALA A 100 5.66 0.70 -5.53
N CYS A 101 4.54 0.65 -6.26
CA CYS A 101 3.42 -0.22 -5.98
C CYS A 101 2.92 -0.86 -7.26
N PHE A 102 2.51 -2.13 -7.17
CA PHE A 102 2.05 -2.93 -8.29
C PHE A 102 0.76 -3.65 -7.91
N LEU A 103 -0.24 -3.58 -8.78
CA LEU A 103 -1.45 -4.40 -8.75
C LEU A 103 -1.39 -5.41 -9.90
N ARG A 104 -1.34 -6.69 -9.59
CA ARG A 104 -1.22 -7.78 -10.57
C ARG A 104 -2.50 -8.59 -10.70
N ALA A 105 -2.53 -9.47 -11.71
CA ALA A 105 -3.57 -10.47 -11.89
C ALA A 105 -3.89 -11.20 -10.57
N GLY A 106 -5.16 -11.52 -10.36
CA GLY A 106 -5.64 -12.09 -9.09
C GLY A 106 -5.73 -11.06 -7.95
N LEU A 107 -5.64 -9.76 -8.26
CA LEU A 107 -5.70 -8.64 -7.30
C LEU A 107 -4.59 -8.68 -6.25
N SER A 108 -3.46 -9.29 -6.60
CA SER A 108 -2.27 -9.29 -5.75
C SER A 108 -1.63 -7.91 -5.80
N PHE A 109 -1.53 -7.27 -4.65
CA PHE A 109 -0.96 -5.94 -4.54
C PHE A 109 0.31 -5.96 -3.70
N ASN A 110 1.37 -5.33 -4.19
CA ASN A 110 2.68 -5.28 -3.56
C ASN A 110 3.27 -3.88 -3.65
N CYS A 111 3.84 -3.38 -2.55
CA CYS A 111 4.61 -2.13 -2.54
C CYS A 111 5.98 -2.36 -1.93
N GLU A 112 6.98 -1.69 -2.49
CA GLU A 112 8.40 -1.74 -2.08
C GLU A 112 9.01 -0.35 -1.94
#